data_AF-A0A2V7M2D1-F1
#
_entry.id   AF-A0A2V7M2D1-F1
#
_cell.length_a   1.000
_cell.length_b   1.000
_cell.length_c   1.000
_cell.angle_alpha   90.00
_cell.angle_beta   90.00
_cell.angle_gamma   90.00
#
_symmetry.space_group_name_H-M   'P 1'
#
loop_
_entity.id
_entity.type
_entity.pdbx_description
1 polymer ?
#
loop_
_entity_poly.entity_id
_entity_poly.type
_entity_poly.pdbx_seq_one_letter_code
_entity_poly.pdbx_strand_id
1 'polypeptide(L)'
;MNKIMAVGALTLVALGGCAQDHNVTGLAADRALELNASAVAAANAPGAVYALTNVAGGNAVAMYSRGADGRLSWSGSVSTGGAGTGASLGSQGALALSDDGRWLFAVNAGSNDVSAFRVTPRGIELTGRVASGGIRPISVTVHGDVLYVLNAGGDGNISGFRVGNDGALAPLAGSTRPLSGSGVGP
;
A
#
# COMPACT_ATOMS: atom_id res chain seq x y z
N MET A 1 5.76 -17.61 13.11
CA MET A 1 5.00 -18.59 12.31
C MET A 1 4.93 -18.08 10.88
N ASN A 2 5.99 -18.34 10.11
CA ASN A 2 6.08 -17.97 8.70
C ASN A 2 5.45 -19.09 7.88
N LYS A 3 4.30 -18.84 7.27
CA LYS A 3 3.87 -19.65 6.14
C LYS A 3 4.57 -19.12 4.89
N ILE A 4 5.71 -19.72 4.59
CA ILE A 4 6.32 -19.70 3.27
C ILE A 4 5.28 -20.33 2.34
N MET A 5 4.57 -19.52 1.56
CA MET A 5 3.86 -20.05 0.40
C MET A 5 4.93 -20.43 -0.62
N ALA A 6 5.18 -21.73 -0.70
CA ALA A 6 5.91 -22.32 -1.80
C ALA A 6 5.18 -21.97 -3.10
N VAL A 7 5.77 -21.09 -3.89
CA VAL A 7 5.46 -21.02 -5.32
C VAL A 7 6.03 -22.31 -5.90
N GLY A 8 5.15 -23.30 -6.06
CA GLY A 8 5.49 -24.57 -6.71
C GLY A 8 6.07 -24.26 -8.07
N ALA A 9 7.33 -24.61 -8.27
CA ALA A 9 7.93 -24.66 -9.59
C ALA A 9 7.14 -25.67 -10.43
N LEU A 10 6.25 -25.16 -11.29
CA LEU A 10 5.57 -25.96 -12.28
C LEU A 10 6.62 -26.41 -13.30
N THR A 11 7.18 -27.59 -13.04
CA THR A 11 8.15 -28.21 -13.95
C THR A 11 7.35 -28.73 -15.13
N LEU A 12 7.32 -27.96 -16.22
CA LEU A 12 6.64 -28.37 -17.44
C LEU A 12 7.53 -29.37 -18.16
N VAL A 13 7.29 -30.66 -17.95
CA VAL A 13 7.88 -31.73 -18.74
C VAL A 13 7.28 -31.64 -20.15
N ALA A 14 8.04 -31.08 -21.09
CA ALA A 14 7.73 -31.18 -22.51
C ALA A 14 8.04 -32.59 -22.98
N LEU A 15 7.07 -33.50 -22.87
CA LEU A 15 7.10 -34.77 -23.61
C LEU A 15 6.83 -34.44 -25.08
N GLY A 16 7.90 -34.38 -25.86
CA GLY A 16 7.85 -34.39 -27.32
C GLY A 16 7.28 -35.73 -27.81
N GLY A 17 5.96 -35.80 -27.92
CA GLY A 17 5.27 -36.82 -28.69
C GLY A 17 5.14 -36.37 -30.13
N CYS A 18 5.88 -37.01 -31.04
CA CYS A 18 5.68 -36.87 -32.47
C CYS A 18 4.32 -37.47 -32.85
N ALA A 19 3.30 -36.64 -33.01
CA ALA A 19 2.10 -36.99 -33.75
C ALA A 19 1.74 -35.79 -34.64
N GLN A 20 1.83 -36.00 -35.95
CA GLN A 20 1.41 -35.04 -36.97
C GLN A 20 -0.12 -34.94 -36.99
N ASP A 21 -0.69 -34.16 -36.09
CA ASP A 21 -2.02 -33.59 -36.24
C ASP A 21 -1.91 -32.07 -36.30
N HIS A 22 -1.73 -31.58 -37.53
CA HIS A 22 -1.68 -30.16 -37.85
C HIS A 22 -3.08 -29.54 -37.72
N ASN A 23 -3.62 -29.39 -36.51
CA ASN A 23 -4.69 -28.39 -36.27
C ASN A 23 -5.08 -28.07 -34.82
N VAL A 24 -4.48 -28.70 -33.79
CA VAL A 24 -4.95 -28.48 -32.39
C VAL A 24 -3.86 -27.91 -31.46
N THR A 25 -2.59 -27.91 -31.87
CA THR A 25 -1.46 -27.42 -31.06
C THR A 25 -1.30 -25.89 -31.05
N GLY A 26 -1.95 -25.15 -31.96
CA GLY A 26 -1.86 -23.68 -32.03
C GLY A 26 -2.53 -22.97 -30.86
N LEU A 27 -3.74 -23.40 -30.47
CA LEU A 27 -4.56 -22.68 -29.49
C LEU A 27 -3.98 -22.65 -28.07
N ALA A 28 -3.25 -23.69 -27.66
CA ALA A 28 -2.65 -23.75 -26.33
C ALA A 28 -1.36 -22.92 -26.24
N ALA A 29 -0.54 -22.94 -27.30
CA ALA A 29 0.67 -22.11 -27.39
C ALA A 29 0.32 -20.63 -27.57
N ASP A 30 -0.66 -20.31 -28.43
CA ASP A 30 -1.16 -18.94 -28.64
C ASP A 30 -1.78 -18.38 -27.36
N ARG A 31 -2.56 -19.17 -26.60
CA ARG A 31 -3.10 -18.70 -25.32
C ARG A 31 -2.04 -18.53 -24.23
N ALA A 32 -1.01 -19.36 -24.21
CA ALA A 32 0.12 -19.18 -23.30
C ALA A 32 0.91 -17.89 -23.63
N LEU A 33 1.08 -17.59 -24.93
CA LEU A 33 1.71 -16.35 -25.42
C LEU A 33 0.85 -15.11 -25.11
N GLU A 34 -0.47 -15.17 -25.30
CA GLU A 34 -1.40 -14.07 -25.01
C GLU A 34 -1.51 -13.78 -23.50
N LEU A 35 -1.51 -14.82 -22.65
CA LEU A 35 -1.48 -14.68 -21.20
C LEU A 35 -0.16 -14.04 -20.74
N ASN A 36 0.97 -14.48 -21.32
CA ASN A 36 2.28 -13.88 -21.05
C ASN A 36 2.35 -12.43 -21.54
N ALA A 37 1.84 -12.13 -22.73
CA ALA A 37 1.81 -10.76 -23.27
C ALA A 37 0.89 -9.84 -22.46
N SER A 38 -0.26 -10.34 -22.00
CA SER A 38 -1.19 -9.60 -21.13
C SER A 38 -0.60 -9.35 -19.74
N ALA A 39 0.12 -10.32 -19.18
CA ALA A 39 0.82 -10.17 -17.91
C ALA A 39 1.98 -9.16 -18.04
N VAL A 40 2.73 -9.18 -19.14
CA VAL A 40 3.82 -8.23 -19.43
C VAL A 40 3.25 -6.83 -19.70
N ALA A 41 2.12 -6.70 -20.41
CA ALA A 41 1.46 -5.44 -20.65
C ALA A 41 0.88 -4.83 -19.35
N ALA A 42 0.29 -5.66 -18.48
CA ALA A 42 -0.18 -5.22 -17.17
C ALA A 42 0.97 -4.80 -16.26
N ALA A 43 2.10 -5.52 -16.27
CA ALA A 43 3.29 -5.17 -15.50
C ALA A 43 3.95 -3.87 -15.99
N ASN A 44 3.82 -3.56 -17.29
CA ASN A 44 4.31 -2.33 -17.91
C ASN A 44 3.23 -1.25 -18.04
N ALA A 45 2.07 -1.41 -17.40
CA ALA A 45 1.04 -0.39 -17.44
C ALA A 45 1.53 0.88 -16.72
N PRO A 46 1.16 2.08 -17.18
CA PRO A 46 1.34 3.30 -16.42
C PRO A 46 0.77 3.15 -15.00
N GLY A 47 1.50 3.65 -14.01
CA GLY A 47 1.12 3.55 -12.60
C GLY A 47 1.22 4.89 -11.88
N ALA A 48 1.07 4.86 -10.56
CA ALA A 48 1.28 6.02 -9.71
C ALA A 48 2.26 5.66 -8.59
N VAL A 49 3.06 6.66 -8.17
CA VAL A 49 3.91 6.59 -6.98
C VAL A 49 3.46 7.68 -6.01
N TYR A 50 3.25 7.30 -4.76
CA TYR A 50 2.85 8.19 -3.68
C TYR A 50 3.97 8.33 -2.66
N ALA A 51 4.23 9.56 -2.23
CA ALA A 51 5.22 9.86 -1.19
C ALA A 51 4.64 10.85 -0.19
N LEU A 52 4.83 10.60 1.11
CA LEU A 52 4.38 11.52 2.15
C LEU A 52 5.43 12.63 2.33
N THR A 53 4.99 13.90 2.34
CA THR A 53 5.92 15.04 2.43
C THR A 53 6.43 15.28 3.85
N ASN A 54 5.67 14.87 4.86
CA ASN A 54 5.94 15.04 6.29
C ASN A 54 6.29 16.48 6.71
N VAL A 55 5.71 17.47 6.04
CA VAL A 55 5.96 18.89 6.35
C VAL A 55 5.29 19.28 7.67
N ALA A 56 6.04 20.00 8.53
CA ALA A 56 5.53 20.53 9.78
C ALA A 56 4.42 21.57 9.53
N GLY A 57 3.34 21.52 10.32
CA GLY A 57 2.21 22.44 10.19
C GLY A 57 1.27 22.18 9.00
N GLY A 58 1.62 21.26 8.09
CA GLY A 58 0.74 20.86 7.00
C GLY A 58 1.33 19.74 6.15
N ASN A 59 0.84 18.52 6.33
CA ASN A 59 1.33 17.34 5.63
C ASN A 59 0.55 17.06 4.34
N ALA A 60 1.23 16.51 3.33
CA ALA A 60 0.63 16.19 2.04
C ALA A 60 1.15 14.86 1.50
N VAL A 61 0.39 14.26 0.59
CA VAL A 61 0.85 13.16 -0.24
C VAL A 61 1.22 13.73 -1.60
N ALA A 62 2.51 13.69 -1.92
CA ALA A 62 3.05 13.92 -3.26
C ALA A 62 2.71 12.75 -4.18
N MET A 63 2.37 13.06 -5.44
CA MET A 63 1.97 12.11 -6.45
C MET A 63 2.85 12.23 -7.68
N TYR A 64 3.27 11.09 -8.21
CA TYR A 64 3.97 10.99 -9.48
C TYR A 64 3.27 9.99 -10.38
N SER A 65 3.12 10.33 -11.66
CA SER A 65 2.78 9.35 -12.69
C SER A 65 4.03 8.54 -13.01
N ARG A 66 3.90 7.21 -13.05
CA ARG A 66 4.96 6.29 -13.44
C ARG A 66 4.67 5.81 -14.86
N GLY A 67 5.56 6.15 -15.80
CA GLY A 67 5.52 5.59 -17.15
C GLY A 67 5.75 4.07 -17.16
N ALA A 68 5.42 3.43 -18.27
CA ALA A 68 5.73 2.01 -18.52
C ALA A 68 7.22 1.71 -18.34
N ASP A 69 8.07 2.65 -18.76
CA ASP A 69 9.53 2.63 -18.64
C ASP A 69 10.04 2.94 -17.22
N GLY A 70 9.14 3.14 -16.26
CA GLY A 70 9.46 3.46 -14.87
C GLY A 70 9.81 4.92 -14.60
N ARG A 71 9.83 5.79 -15.61
CA ARG A 71 10.08 7.22 -15.39
C ARG A 71 8.96 7.86 -14.58
N LEU A 72 9.34 8.73 -13.65
CA LEU A 72 8.41 9.47 -12.82
C LEU A 72 8.21 10.89 -13.36
N SER A 73 6.96 11.31 -13.48
CA SER A 73 6.58 12.70 -13.76
C SER A 73 5.70 13.23 -12.64
N TRP A 74 5.97 14.47 -12.21
CA TRP A 74 5.20 15.12 -11.14
C TRP A 74 3.73 15.24 -11.54
N SER A 75 2.83 14.82 -10.63
CA SER A 75 1.38 14.84 -10.84
C SER A 75 0.64 15.72 -9.83
N GLY A 76 1.35 16.37 -8.89
CA GLY A 76 0.76 17.23 -7.86
C GLY A 76 0.84 16.63 -6.46
N SER A 77 0.15 17.27 -5.52
CA SER A 77 0.05 16.80 -4.14
C SER A 77 -1.33 17.07 -3.56
N VAL A 78 -1.77 16.23 -2.63
CA VAL A 78 -3.05 16.40 -1.92
C VAL A 78 -2.78 16.54 -0.43
N SER A 79 -3.40 17.53 0.20
CA SER A 79 -3.31 17.72 1.65
C SER A 79 -3.88 16.51 2.38
N THR A 80 -3.18 16.08 3.43
CA THR A 80 -3.69 15.07 4.37
C THR A 80 -4.74 15.66 5.32
N GLY A 81 -4.79 16.99 5.47
CA GLY A 81 -5.54 17.67 6.51
C GLY A 81 -4.92 17.57 7.91
N GLY A 82 -3.79 16.85 8.06
CA GLY A 82 -3.01 16.75 9.29
C GLY A 82 -1.65 17.43 9.17
N ALA A 83 -0.78 17.20 10.16
CA ALA A 83 0.57 17.77 10.23
C ALA A 83 1.64 16.67 10.29
N GLY A 84 2.76 16.94 9.64
CA GLY A 84 3.97 16.15 9.75
C GLY A 84 4.84 16.69 10.87
N THR A 85 5.99 16.06 11.10
CA THR A 85 6.97 16.55 12.08
C THR A 85 7.99 17.51 11.48
N GLY A 86 8.15 17.52 10.15
CA GLY A 86 9.24 18.23 9.47
C GLY A 86 10.62 17.57 9.65
N ALA A 87 10.70 16.45 10.38
CA ALA A 87 11.92 15.69 10.63
C ALA A 87 11.77 14.26 10.08
N SER A 88 12.86 13.51 9.96
CA SER A 88 12.75 12.08 9.59
C SER A 88 11.85 11.35 10.59
N LEU A 89 11.00 10.44 10.07
CA LEU A 89 10.16 9.60 10.92
C LEU A 89 10.83 8.30 11.34
N GLY A 90 11.98 7.95 10.75
CA GLY A 90 12.56 6.61 10.90
C GLY A 90 11.55 5.52 10.48
N SER A 91 10.70 5.81 9.50
CA SER A 91 9.53 4.99 9.18
C SER A 91 9.86 3.81 8.27
N GLN A 92 9.18 2.68 8.48
CA GLN A 92 9.16 1.54 7.55
C GLN A 92 7.89 1.51 6.67
N GLY A 93 7.09 2.59 6.67
CA GLY A 93 5.87 2.69 5.87
C GLY A 93 4.94 3.76 6.42
N ALA A 94 5.21 5.04 6.12
CA ALA A 94 4.38 6.17 6.57
C ALA A 94 3.10 6.33 5.74
N LEU A 95 2.98 5.55 4.67
CA LEU A 95 1.81 5.45 3.81
C LEU A 95 1.61 4.00 3.38
N ALA A 96 0.37 3.57 3.20
CA ALA A 96 0.04 2.22 2.76
C ALA A 96 -1.17 2.24 1.80
N LEU A 97 -1.05 1.51 0.70
CA LEU A 97 -2.14 1.27 -0.26
C LEU A 97 -2.87 -0.02 0.11
N SER A 98 -4.20 -0.04 0.01
CA SER A 98 -4.98 -1.26 0.17
C SER A 98 -4.68 -2.27 -0.93
N ASP A 99 -4.90 -3.56 -0.66
CA ASP A 99 -4.61 -4.65 -1.61
C ASP A 99 -5.39 -4.50 -2.94
N ASP A 100 -6.58 -3.89 -2.88
CA ASP A 100 -7.42 -3.61 -4.03
C ASP A 100 -7.11 -2.28 -4.73
N GLY A 101 -6.12 -1.53 -4.26
CA GLY A 101 -5.69 -0.24 -4.80
C GLY A 101 -6.71 0.89 -4.66
N ARG A 102 -7.81 0.71 -3.93
CA ARG A 102 -8.89 1.71 -3.81
C ARG A 102 -8.64 2.77 -2.75
N TRP A 103 -7.82 2.45 -1.74
CA TRP A 103 -7.59 3.30 -0.57
C TRP A 103 -6.10 3.49 -0.30
N LEU A 104 -5.70 4.73 -0.02
CA LEU A 104 -4.38 5.07 0.46
C LEU A 104 -4.51 5.65 1.88
N PHE A 105 -3.69 5.17 2.81
CA PHE A 105 -3.65 5.64 4.19
C PHE A 105 -2.31 6.32 4.45
N ALA A 106 -2.32 7.41 5.21
CA ALA A 106 -1.11 8.17 5.53
C ALA A 106 -1.10 8.59 7.00
N VAL A 107 0.04 8.41 7.67
CA VAL A 107 0.21 8.88 9.05
C VAL A 107 0.51 10.38 9.08
N ASN A 108 -0.05 11.07 10.08
CA ASN A 108 0.24 12.46 10.38
C ASN A 108 0.90 12.54 11.76
N ALA A 109 2.21 12.32 11.77
CA ALA A 109 3.00 12.22 12.98
C ALA A 109 2.94 13.47 13.87
N GLY A 110 2.79 14.66 13.27
CA GLY A 110 2.70 15.92 14.00
C GLY A 110 1.33 16.21 14.61
N SER A 111 0.26 15.59 14.09
CA SER A 111 -1.11 15.79 14.58
C SER A 111 -1.77 14.55 15.20
N ASN A 112 -1.03 13.44 15.32
CA ASN A 112 -1.43 12.21 16.00
C ASN A 112 -2.62 11.48 15.36
N ASP A 113 -2.77 11.58 14.04
CA ASP A 113 -3.89 10.99 13.29
C ASP A 113 -3.43 10.30 12.01
N VAL A 114 -4.37 9.61 11.36
CA VAL A 114 -4.20 8.96 10.06
C VAL A 114 -5.24 9.51 9.11
N SER A 115 -4.82 9.85 7.90
CA SER A 115 -5.70 10.24 6.80
C SER A 115 -6.00 9.05 5.89
N ALA A 116 -7.23 8.97 5.39
CA ALA A 116 -7.66 8.02 4.38
C ALA A 116 -8.01 8.75 3.09
N PHE A 117 -7.53 8.24 1.95
CA PHE A 117 -7.78 8.79 0.64
C PHE A 117 -8.38 7.76 -0.30
N ARG A 118 -9.37 8.18 -1.09
CA ARG A 118 -9.87 7.41 -2.22
C ARG A 118 -8.91 7.54 -3.39
N VAL A 119 -8.51 6.43 -3.97
CA VAL A 119 -7.73 6.42 -5.21
C VAL A 119 -8.68 6.53 -6.40
N THR A 120 -8.36 7.42 -7.32
CA THR A 120 -9.13 7.69 -8.53
C THR A 120 -8.22 7.67 -9.77
N PRO A 121 -8.77 7.58 -10.99
CA PRO A 121 -7.96 7.71 -12.20
C PRO A 121 -7.22 9.05 -12.34
N ARG A 122 -7.62 10.09 -11.56
CA ARG A 122 -7.02 11.43 -11.58
C ARG A 122 -6.06 11.69 -10.42
N GLY A 123 -5.84 10.71 -9.54
CA GLY A 123 -5.00 10.87 -8.35
C GLY A 123 -5.70 10.35 -7.10
N ILE A 124 -5.65 11.11 -6.00
CA ILE A 124 -6.30 10.73 -4.75
C ILE A 124 -7.18 11.85 -4.21
N GLU A 125 -8.17 11.49 -3.40
CA GLU A 125 -9.11 12.43 -2.78
C GLU A 125 -9.19 12.12 -1.28
N LEU A 126 -8.97 13.12 -0.42
CA LEU A 126 -9.06 12.95 1.03
C LEU A 126 -10.52 12.65 1.41
N THR A 127 -10.74 11.54 2.11
CA THR A 127 -12.09 11.10 2.55
C THR A 127 -12.33 11.28 4.03
N GLY A 128 -11.27 11.21 4.85
CA GLY A 128 -11.41 11.39 6.28
C GLY A 128 -10.09 11.32 7.04
N ARG A 129 -10.18 11.61 8.33
CA ARG A 129 -9.10 11.48 9.31
C ARG A 129 -9.63 10.81 10.56
N VAL A 130 -8.79 10.02 11.20
CA VAL A 130 -9.08 9.41 12.49
C VAL A 130 -7.88 9.56 13.42
N ALA A 131 -8.13 9.77 14.71
CA ALA A 131 -7.07 9.70 15.71
C ALA A 131 -6.36 8.34 15.64
N SER A 132 -5.03 8.35 15.69
CA SER A 132 -4.18 7.15 15.55
C SER A 132 -4.29 6.17 16.73
N GLY A 133 -4.98 6.56 17.80
CA GLY A 133 -5.03 5.82 19.06
C GLY A 133 -3.72 5.90 19.86
N GLY A 134 -2.82 6.83 19.52
CA GLY A 134 -1.56 7.07 20.22
C GLY A 134 -0.96 8.42 19.87
N ILE A 135 0.35 8.56 20.09
CA ILE A 135 1.11 9.78 19.82
C ILE A 135 2.19 9.49 18.78
N ARG A 136 2.39 10.41 17.85
CA ARG A 136 3.41 10.34 16.80
C ARG A 136 3.30 9.01 16.02
N PRO A 137 2.22 8.79 15.25
CA PRO A 137 2.13 7.67 14.32
C PRO A 137 3.24 7.77 13.29
N ILE A 138 4.11 6.76 13.23
CA ILE A 138 5.25 6.75 12.30
C ILE A 138 5.10 5.72 11.20
N SER A 139 4.25 4.70 11.37
CA SER A 139 4.02 3.69 10.35
C SER A 139 2.59 3.19 10.35
N VAL A 140 2.10 2.83 9.16
CA VAL A 140 0.80 2.24 8.92
C VAL A 140 0.93 1.04 7.98
N THR A 141 0.15 -0.01 8.23
CA THR A 141 0.04 -1.17 7.34
C THR A 141 -1.42 -1.60 7.26
N VAL A 142 -1.83 -2.16 6.13
CA VAL A 142 -3.20 -2.61 5.87
C VAL A 142 -3.16 -3.96 5.16
N HIS A 143 -4.10 -4.83 5.49
CA HIS A 143 -4.34 -6.09 4.78
C HIS A 143 -5.81 -6.47 4.94
N GLY A 144 -6.51 -6.66 3.81
CA GLY A 144 -7.97 -6.82 3.82
C GLY A 144 -8.67 -5.61 4.48
N ASP A 145 -9.57 -5.88 5.43
CA ASP A 145 -10.33 -4.85 6.16
C ASP A 145 -9.69 -4.41 7.48
N VAL A 146 -8.42 -4.74 7.72
CA VAL A 146 -7.72 -4.43 8.98
C VAL A 146 -6.48 -3.58 8.71
N LEU A 147 -6.36 -2.49 9.47
CA LEU A 147 -5.23 -1.57 9.44
C LEU A 147 -4.60 -1.45 10.83
N TYR A 148 -3.28 -1.39 10.89
CA TYR A 148 -2.53 -1.15 12.12
C TYR A 148 -1.65 0.09 12.00
N VAL A 149 -1.61 0.86 13.08
CA VAL A 149 -0.78 2.06 13.20
C VAL A 149 0.23 1.85 14.32
N LEU A 150 1.51 2.08 14.03
CA LEU A 150 2.57 2.16 15.01
C LEU A 150 2.73 3.61 15.46
N ASN A 151 2.48 3.85 16.75
CA ASN A 151 2.68 5.12 17.43
C ASN A 151 3.96 5.05 18.26
N ALA A 152 4.94 5.90 17.94
CA ALA A 152 6.26 5.89 18.57
C ALA A 152 6.47 7.02 19.58
N GLY A 153 5.48 7.86 19.82
CA GLY A 153 5.50 8.89 20.86
C GLY A 153 5.01 8.35 22.22
N GLY A 154 5.40 9.04 23.29
CA GLY A 154 5.08 8.62 24.65
C GLY A 154 5.62 7.23 24.98
N ASP A 155 4.78 6.41 25.61
CA ASP A 155 5.07 5.00 25.96
C ASP A 155 4.98 4.03 24.76
N GLY A 156 4.59 4.53 23.59
CA GLY A 156 4.48 3.76 22.36
C GLY A 156 3.37 2.71 22.36
N ASN A 157 2.65 2.60 21.25
CA ASN A 157 1.66 1.53 21.09
C ASN A 157 1.46 1.15 19.63
N ILE A 158 0.80 0.02 19.43
CA ILE A 158 0.16 -0.34 18.16
C ILE A 158 -1.34 -0.26 18.38
N SER A 159 -2.05 0.41 17.46
CA SER A 159 -3.51 0.53 17.48
C SER A 159 -4.10 0.00 16.18
N GLY A 160 -5.11 -0.86 16.29
CA GLY A 160 -5.82 -1.47 15.16
C GLY A 160 -7.12 -0.75 14.79
N PHE A 161 -7.47 -0.81 13.51
CA PHE A 161 -8.67 -0.22 12.91
C PHE A 161 -9.31 -1.20 11.93
N ARG A 162 -10.64 -1.16 11.84
CA ARG A 162 -11.43 -1.70 10.73
C ARG A 162 -11.47 -0.67 9.61
N VAL A 163 -11.27 -1.12 8.38
CA VAL A 163 -11.42 -0.33 7.16
C VAL A 163 -12.82 -0.58 6.60
N GLY A 164 -13.64 0.47 6.55
CA GLY A 164 -14.96 0.43 5.93
C GLY A 164 -14.90 0.32 4.41
N ASN A 165 -16.01 -0.07 3.79
CA ASN A 165 -16.13 -0.12 2.33
C ASN A 165 -15.95 1.25 1.66
N ASP A 166 -16.17 2.32 2.42
CA ASP A 166 -15.97 3.73 2.09
C ASP A 166 -14.59 4.27 2.50
N GLY A 167 -13.68 3.39 2.95
CA GLY A 167 -12.34 3.76 3.39
C GLY A 167 -12.28 4.38 4.79
N ALA A 168 -13.42 4.53 5.48
CA ALA A 168 -13.46 5.06 6.82
C ALA A 168 -12.76 4.11 7.81
N LEU A 169 -12.02 4.68 8.76
CA LEU A 169 -11.30 3.93 9.78
C LEU A 169 -12.07 3.97 11.10
N ALA A 170 -12.51 2.81 11.57
CA ALA A 170 -13.15 2.64 12.87
C ALA A 170 -12.20 1.91 13.82
N PRO A 171 -12.02 2.35 15.08
CA PRO A 171 -11.16 1.65 16.03
C PRO A 171 -11.57 0.18 16.20
N LEU A 172 -10.59 -0.72 16.11
CA LEU A 172 -10.82 -2.14 16.37
C LEU A 172 -10.74 -2.39 17.88
N ALA A 173 -11.90 -2.59 18.50
CA ALA A 173 -12.02 -2.76 19.95
C ALA A 173 -11.07 -3.84 20.48
N GLY A 174 -10.36 -3.52 21.57
CA GLY A 174 -9.40 -4.43 22.19
C GLY A 174 -8.11 -4.65 21.39
N SER A 175 -7.84 -3.86 20.34
CA SER A 175 -6.66 -3.99 19.47
C SER A 175 -5.60 -2.89 19.65
N THR A 176 -5.54 -2.31 20.85
CA THR A 176 -4.42 -1.44 21.25
C THR A 176 -3.47 -2.20 22.16
N ARG A 177 -2.18 -2.23 21.84
CA ARG A 177 -1.15 -2.92 22.61
C ARG A 177 0.01 -1.97 22.91
N PRO A 178 0.41 -1.81 24.19
CA PRO A 178 1.60 -1.02 24.52
C PRO A 178 2.85 -1.72 24.00
N LEU A 179 3.88 -0.92 23.72
CA LEU A 179 5.22 -1.43 23.48
C LEU A 179 6.02 -1.46 24.78
N SER A 180 7.16 -2.14 24.79
CA SER A 180 7.90 -2.47 26.02
C SER A 180 8.67 -1.30 26.66
N GLY A 181 8.48 -0.06 26.20
CA GLY A 181 9.19 1.11 26.73
C GLY A 181 8.80 2.43 26.06
N SER A 182 9.30 3.53 26.59
CA SER A 182 9.13 4.86 26.00
C SER A 182 10.09 5.07 24.83
N GLY A 183 9.69 5.87 23.84
CA GLY A 183 10.60 6.27 22.75
C GLY A 183 11.00 5.14 21.78
N VAL A 184 10.10 4.18 21.53
CA VAL A 184 10.25 3.02 20.63
C VAL A 184 10.34 3.35 19.13
N GLY A 185 10.69 4.59 18.79
CA GLY A 185 11.08 4.96 17.43
C GLY A 185 12.52 4.50 17.16
N PRO A 186 12.88 4.26 15.89
CA PRO A 186 14.28 4.01 15.51
C PRO A 186 15.13 5.28 15.52
#